data_AF-A0A918WGQ2-F1
#
_entry.id   AF-A0A918WGQ2-F1
#
_cell.length_a   1.000
_cell.length_b   1.000
_cell.length_c   1.000
_cell.angle_alpha   90.00
_cell.angle_beta   90.00
_cell.angle_gamma   90.00
#
_symmetry.space_group_name_H-M   'P 1'
#
loop_
_entity.id
_entity.type
_entity.pdbx_description
1 polymer ?
#
loop_
_entity_poly.entity_id
_entity_poly.type
_entity_poly.pdbx_seq_one_letter_code
_entity_poly.pdbx_strand_id
1 'polypeptide(L)'
;MSKVPSASSAGGTRLGIDVNVEPRKTQVKGFSVLPRRWVVERGFGWVMMHRRLARDYETKTEHSESVIRLAAISNLAKRATGESTSTWRDA
;
A
#
# COMPACT_ATOMS: atom_id res chain seq x y z
N MET A 1 -23.60 23.29 6.79
CA MET A 1 -22.90 22.05 6.42
C MET A 1 -21.82 21.79 7.45
N SER A 2 -22.10 20.95 8.44
CA SER A 2 -21.22 20.71 9.59
C SER A 2 -20.03 19.85 9.18
N LYS A 3 -18.81 20.39 9.36
CA LYS A 3 -17.55 19.64 9.25
C LYS A 3 -17.57 18.57 10.34
N VAL A 4 -17.72 17.31 9.96
CA VAL A 4 -17.57 16.17 10.89
C VAL A 4 -16.14 16.22 11.43
N PRO A 5 -15.91 16.20 12.75
CA PRO A 5 -14.56 16.24 13.29
C PRO A 5 -13.80 14.98 12.84
N SER A 6 -12.63 15.17 12.22
CA SER A 6 -11.71 14.08 11.92
C SER A 6 -11.36 13.39 13.24
N ALA A 7 -11.85 12.17 13.43
CA ALA A 7 -11.53 11.39 14.60
C ALA A 7 -10.03 11.04 14.56
N SER A 8 -9.22 11.79 15.32
CA SER A 8 -7.85 11.40 15.65
C SER A 8 -7.93 10.05 16.37
N SER A 9 -7.54 8.97 15.71
CA SER A 9 -7.51 7.66 16.36
C SER A 9 -6.41 7.71 17.43
N ALA A 10 -6.77 7.41 18.68
CA ALA A 10 -5.89 7.51 19.86
C ALA A 10 -4.52 6.79 19.74
N GLY A 11 -4.37 5.87 18.78
CA GLY A 11 -3.10 5.17 18.52
C GLY A 11 -2.02 6.03 17.85
N GLY A 12 -2.40 6.97 16.97
CA GLY A 12 -1.43 7.81 16.23
C GLY A 12 -0.77 8.87 17.10
N THR A 13 -1.54 9.43 18.03
CA THR A 13 -1.12 10.50 18.94
C THR A 13 0.07 10.09 19.80
N ARG A 14 0.18 8.81 20.20
CA ARG A 14 1.31 8.29 20.98
C ARG A 14 2.64 8.35 20.24
N LEU A 15 2.60 8.39 18.91
CA LEU A 15 3.78 8.43 18.03
C LEU A 15 4.01 9.81 17.43
N GLY A 16 3.21 10.83 17.81
CA GLY A 16 3.25 12.15 17.17
C GLY A 16 2.76 12.13 15.71
N ILE A 17 1.96 11.13 15.32
CA ILE A 17 1.46 10.96 13.97
C ILE A 17 0.00 11.41 13.92
N ASP A 18 -0.30 12.39 13.05
CA ASP A 18 -1.67 12.77 12.76
C ASP A 18 -2.34 11.69 11.90
N VAL A 19 -3.43 11.13 12.40
CA VAL A 19 -4.17 10.03 11.76
C VAL A 19 -5.58 10.51 11.45
N ASN A 20 -5.84 10.74 10.16
CA ASN A 20 -7.18 10.98 9.65
C ASN A 20 -7.84 9.65 9.25
N VAL A 21 -8.87 9.24 9.99
CA VAL A 21 -9.65 8.03 9.69
C VAL A 21 -10.84 8.38 8.81
N GLU A 22 -10.87 7.82 7.60
CA GLU A 22 -12.01 7.95 6.68
C GLU A 22 -13.04 6.84 6.95
N PRO A 23 -14.25 7.16 7.44
CA PRO A 23 -15.27 6.15 7.72
C PRO A 23 -15.82 5.56 6.42
N ARG A 24 -16.26 4.29 6.50
CA ARG A 24 -16.95 3.63 5.40
C ARG A 24 -18.25 4.38 5.09
N LYS A 25 -18.40 4.85 3.84
CA LYS A 25 -19.63 5.48 3.36
C LYS A 25 -20.72 4.42 3.17
N THR A 26 -21.56 4.22 4.19
CA THR A 26 -22.65 3.21 4.19
C THR A 26 -23.81 3.54 3.25
N GLN A 27 -23.98 4.81 2.87
CA GLN A 27 -25.06 5.28 2.01
C GLN A 27 -24.78 5.16 0.50
N VAL A 28 -23.55 4.84 0.10
CA VAL A 28 -23.19 4.66 -1.31
C VAL A 28 -23.23 3.18 -1.65
N LYS A 29 -24.12 2.80 -2.59
CA LYS A 29 -24.13 1.46 -3.16
C LYS A 29 -23.05 1.37 -4.25
N GLY A 30 -22.02 0.57 -4.00
CA GLY A 30 -20.92 0.35 -4.96
C GLY A 30 -19.59 0.96 -4.51
N PHE A 31 -18.68 1.19 -5.46
CA PHE A 31 -17.33 1.67 -5.19
C PHE A 31 -17.33 3.17 -4.91
N SER A 32 -16.75 3.57 -3.77
CA SER A 32 -16.45 4.97 -3.47
C SER A 32 -14.95 5.17 -3.40
N VAL A 33 -14.46 6.18 -4.14
CA VAL A 33 -13.04 6.53 -4.14
C VAL A 33 -12.67 7.10 -2.77
N LEU A 34 -11.75 6.42 -2.09
CA LEU A 34 -11.19 6.88 -0.83
C LEU A 34 -9.88 7.66 -1.09
N PRO A 35 -9.69 8.81 -0.43
CA PRO A 35 -8.48 9.61 -0.62
C PRO A 35 -7.25 8.78 -0.24
N ARG A 36 -6.20 8.85 -1.06
CA ARG A 36 -4.90 8.19 -0.87
C ARG A 36 -4.89 6.66 -0.81
N ARG A 37 -6.04 5.99 -0.98
CA ARG A 37 -6.14 4.51 -1.03
C ARG A 37 -5.23 3.88 -2.09
N TRP A 38 -5.08 4.54 -3.24
CA TRP A 38 -4.20 4.09 -4.32
C TRP A 38 -2.73 3.93 -3.90
N VAL A 39 -2.28 4.65 -2.86
CA VAL A 39 -0.88 4.56 -2.40
C VAL A 39 -0.60 3.17 -1.86
N VAL A 40 -1.53 2.64 -1.05
CA VAL A 40 -1.45 1.30 -0.48
C VAL A 40 -1.63 0.24 -1.56
N GLU A 41 -2.64 0.40 -2.42
CA GLU A 41 -2.91 -0.54 -3.51
C GLU A 41 -1.74 -0.64 -4.49
N ARG A 42 -1.06 0.48 -4.81
CA ARG A 42 0.16 0.44 -5.64
C ARG A 42 1.30 -0.31 -4.94
N GLY A 43 1.43 -0.16 -3.62
CA GLY A 43 2.41 -0.93 -2.84
C GLY A 43 2.23 -2.44 -3.03
N PHE A 44 0.98 -2.91 -2.94
CA PHE A 44 0.66 -4.31 -3.24
C PHE A 44 0.89 -4.67 -4.71
N GLY A 45 0.60 -3.75 -5.65
CA GLY A 45 0.89 -3.95 -7.07
C GLY A 45 2.37 -4.27 -7.34
N TRP A 46 3.31 -3.60 -6.68
CA TRP A 46 4.74 -3.89 -6.81
C TRP A 46 5.13 -5.23 -6.19
N VAL A 47 4.59 -5.54 -5.01
CA VAL A 47 4.80 -6.83 -4.34
C VAL A 47 4.33 -7.99 -5.21
N MET A 48 3.20 -7.84 -5.89
CA MET A 48 2.63 -8.87 -6.77
C MET A 48 3.47 -9.16 -8.02
N MET A 49 4.40 -8.27 -8.41
CA MET A 49 5.35 -8.54 -9.50
C MET A 49 6.39 -9.59 -9.12
N HIS A 50 6.58 -9.85 -7.82
CA HIS A 50 7.43 -10.93 -7.34
C HIS A 50 6.59 -12.20 -7.23
N ARG A 51 6.77 -13.14 -8.18
CA ARG A 51 6.03 -14.42 -8.23
C ARG A 51 5.98 -15.13 -6.87
N ARG A 52 7.09 -15.10 -6.14
CA ARG A 52 7.25 -15.72 -4.82
C ARG A 52 6.34 -15.14 -3.74
N LEU A 53 5.82 -13.92 -3.93
CA LEU A 53 4.83 -13.30 -3.04
C LEU A 53 3.39 -13.42 -3.57
N ALA A 54 3.22 -13.68 -4.87
CA ALA A 54 1.91 -13.77 -5.51
C ALA A 54 1.36 -15.19 -5.63
N ARG A 55 2.22 -16.21 -5.75
CA ARG A 55 1.84 -17.58 -6.11
C ARG A 55 2.43 -18.66 -5.21
N ASP A 56 3.57 -18.40 -4.59
CA ASP A 56 4.26 -19.38 -3.76
C ASP A 56 4.05 -18.99 -2.28
N TYR A 57 3.52 -19.91 -1.47
CA TYR A 57 3.36 -19.68 -0.04
C TYR A 57 4.58 -20.23 0.70
N GLU A 58 5.25 -19.37 1.45
CA GLU A 58 6.37 -19.80 2.30
C GLU A 58 5.86 -20.47 3.57
N THR A 59 6.54 -21.55 3.98
CA THR A 59 6.24 -22.24 5.25
C THR A 59 6.51 -21.34 6.45
N LYS A 60 7.52 -20.47 6.36
CA LYS A 60 7.90 -19.52 7.42
C LYS A 60 7.61 -18.10 6.99
N THR A 61 7.00 -17.34 7.89
CA THR A 61 6.69 -15.92 7.68
C THR A 61 7.94 -15.07 7.47
N GLU A 62 9.06 -15.44 8.08
CA GLU A 62 10.38 -14.80 7.95
C GLU A 62 10.88 -14.74 6.49
N HIS A 63 10.58 -15.79 5.71
CA HIS A 63 10.94 -15.84 4.29
C HIS A 63 10.10 -14.86 3.49
N SER A 64 8.78 -14.86 3.68
CA SER A 64 7.88 -13.88 3.05
C SER A 64 8.29 -12.45 3.40
N GLU A 65 8.61 -12.19 4.67
CA GLU A 65 9.05 -10.87 5.13
C GLU A 65 10.35 -10.42 4.46
N SER A 66 11.31 -11.33 4.33
CA SER A 66 12.58 -11.08 3.62
C SER A 66 12.34 -10.74 2.15
N VAL A 67 11.46 -11.47 1.47
CA VAL A 67 11.13 -11.20 0.06
C VAL A 67 10.36 -9.88 -0.09
N ILE A 68 9.49 -9.52 0.85
CA ILE A 68 8.81 -8.20 0.86
C ILE A 68 9.85 -7.07 0.99
N ARG A 69 10.84 -7.20 1.87
CA ARG A 69 11.93 -6.21 2.00
C ARG A 69 12.72 -6.08 0.70
N LEU A 70 13.09 -7.20 0.07
CA LEU A 70 13.80 -7.19 -1.21
C LEU A 70 12.98 -6.53 -2.32
N ALA A 71 11.67 -6.78 -2.38
CA ALA A 71 10.77 -6.12 -3.33
C ALA A 71 10.75 -4.59 -3.14
N ALA A 72 10.69 -4.13 -1.89
CA ALA A 72 10.73 -2.70 -1.57
C ALA A 72 12.08 -2.06 -1.94
N ILE A 73 13.20 -2.73 -1.66
CA ILE A 73 14.55 -2.27 -2.02
C ILE A 73 14.70 -2.18 -3.55
N SER A 74 14.25 -3.19 -4.29
CA SER A 74 14.31 -3.20 -5.76
C SER A 74 13.52 -2.04 -6.35
N ASN A 75 12.31 -1.78 -5.84
CA ASN A 75 11.51 -0.64 -6.27
C ASN A 75 12.18 0.70 -5.95
N LEU A 76 12.78 0.84 -4.75
CA LEU A 76 13.51 2.06 -4.39
C LEU A 76 14.72 2.29 -5.30
N ALA A 77 15.49 1.24 -5.59
CA ALA A 77 16.66 1.31 -6.46
C ALA A 77 16.29 1.78 -7.87
N LYS A 78 15.25 1.18 -8.48
CA LYS A 78 14.74 1.61 -9.79
C LYS A 78 14.29 3.08 -9.80
N ARG A 79 13.60 3.51 -8.74
CA ARG A 79 13.20 4.92 -8.61
C ARG A 79 14.39 5.86 -8.44
N ALA A 80 15.45 5.42 -7.77
CA ALA A 80 16.67 6.22 -7.58
C ALA A 80 17.46 6.39 -8.88
N THR A 81 17.44 5.40 -9.77
CA THR A 81 18.12 5.45 -11.08
C THR A 81 17.24 6.02 -12.19
N GLY A 82 15.97 6.30 -11.92
CA GLY A 82 15.00 6.71 -12.94
C GLY A 82 14.57 5.56 -13.88
N GLU A 83 14.90 4.32 -13.53
CA GLU A 83 14.55 3.15 -14.32
C GLU A 83 13.05 2.83 -14.15
N SER A 84 12.34 2.71 -15.26
CA SER A 84 10.96 2.22 -15.25
C SER A 84 10.97 0.69 -15.18
N THR A 85 10.12 0.11 -14.33
CA THR A 85 9.92 -1.35 -14.37
C THR A 85 9.29 -1.69 -15.71
N SER A 86 9.97 -2.50 -16.53
CA SER A 86 9.45 -3.01 -17.79
C SER A 86 8.03 -3.55 -17.58
N THR A 87 7.08 -2.97 -18.29
CA THR A 87 5.68 -3.37 -18.28
C THR A 87 5.33 -4.08 -19.58
N TRP A 88 4.18 -4.74 -19.64
CA TRP A 88 3.68 -5.33 -20.88
C TRP A 88 3.45 -4.31 -22.01
N ARG A 89 3.47 -3.00 -21.69
CA ARG A 89 3.32 -1.91 -22.68
C ARG A 89 4.64 -1.62 -23.41
N ASP A 90 5.76 -2.11 -22.87
CA ASP A 90 7.10 -1.90 -23.41
C ASP A 90 7.59 -3.12 -24.21
N ALA A 91 6.69 -4.07 -24.50
CA ALA A 91 6.94 -5.33 -25.21
C ALA A 91 6.36 -5.31 -26.63
#